data_AF-A0A3P7EU91-F1
#
_entry.id   AF-A0A3P7EU91-F1
#
_cell.length_a   1.000
_cell.length_b   1.000
_cell.length_c   1.000
_cell.angle_alpha   90.00
_cell.angle_beta   90.00
_cell.angle_gamma   90.00
#
_symmetry.space_group_name_H-M   'P 1'
#
loop_
_entity.id
_entity.type
_entity.pdbx_description
1 polymer ?
#
loop_
_entity_poly.entity_id
_entity_poly.type
_entity_poly.pdbx_seq_one_letter_code
_entity_poly.pdbx_strand_id
1 'polypeptide(L)' 'MNISLSHLVMAAHKTFIIKRKLAKKAKQNRQVYHFQLTILPLPQWARMKTGSKIRYNAKRRHWRRTKLKL' A
#
# COMPACT_ATOMS: atom_id res chain seq x y z
N MET A 1 27.02 0.16 -11.53
CA MET A 1 26.51 0.87 -10.34
C MET A 1 26.79 0.01 -9.11
N ASN A 2 27.84 0.33 -8.35
CA ASN A 2 28.23 -0.46 -7.18
C ASN A 2 27.42 0.01 -5.96
N ILE A 3 26.34 -0.70 -5.67
CA ILE A 3 25.59 -0.51 -4.41
C ILE A 3 26.44 -1.15 -3.31
N SER A 4 26.93 -0.37 -2.34
CA SER A 4 27.72 -0.93 -1.24
C SER A 4 26.88 -1.92 -0.44
N LEU A 5 27.47 -3.06 -0.07
CA LEU A 5 26.79 -4.09 0.73
C LEU A 5 26.30 -3.53 2.07
N SER A 6 27.02 -2.55 2.63
CA SER A 6 26.65 -1.84 3.86
C SER A 6 25.28 -1.18 3.79
N HIS A 7 24.90 -0.64 2.62
CA HIS A 7 23.60 0.02 2.43
C HIS A 7 22.45 -0.99 2.43
N LEU A 8 22.70 -2.23 1.96
CA LEU A 8 21.71 -3.31 1.98
C LEU A 8 21.49 -3.84 3.39
N VAL A 9 22.56 -3.99 4.19
CA VAL A 9 22.48 -4.46 5.59
C VAL A 9 21.65 -3.48 6.42
N MET A 10 21.94 -2.17 6.34
CA MET A 10 21.17 -1.18 7.11
C MET A 10 19.71 -1.05 6.65
N ALA A 11 19.41 -1.35 5.38
CA ALA A 11 18.04 -1.32 4.89
C ALA A 11 17.15 -2.41 5.51
N ALA A 12 17.70 -3.56 5.91
CA ALA A 12 16.95 -4.65 6.54
C ALA A 12 16.52 -4.32 7.98
N HIS A 13 17.38 -3.63 8.73
CA HIS A 13 17.16 -3.28 10.14
C HIS A 13 16.27 -2.03 10.28
N LYS A 14 14.95 -2.22 10.18
CA LYS A 14 13.95 -1.14 10.33
C LYS A 14 13.46 -0.99 11.77
N THR A 15 13.32 0.25 12.25
CA THR A 15 12.68 0.55 13.54
C THR A 15 11.20 0.16 13.55
N PHE A 16 10.63 -0.06 14.73
CA PHE A 16 9.21 -0.40 14.88
C PHE A 16 8.27 0.66 14.30
N ILE A 17 8.62 1.95 14.45
CA ILE A 17 7.84 3.07 13.89
C ILE A 17 7.77 2.97 12.36
N ILE A 18 8.90 2.71 11.71
CA ILE A 18 8.94 2.56 10.24
C ILE A 18 8.14 1.32 9.82
N LYS A 19 8.27 0.20 10.53
CA LYS A 19 7.47 -1.02 10.27
C LYS A 19 5.96 -0.72 10.35
N ARG A 20 5.50 0.01 11.38
CA ARG A 20 4.09 0.45 11.50
C ARG A 20 3.66 1.34 10.34
N LYS A 21 4.48 2.31 9.95
CA LYS A 21 4.19 3.20 8.79
C LYS A 21 4.08 2.39 7.49
N LEU A 22 5.02 1.47 7.23
CA LEU A 22 5.00 0.60 6.05
C LEU A 22 3.77 -0.31 6.03
N ALA A 23 3.41 -0.92 7.15
CA ALA A 23 2.19 -1.72 7.28
C ALA A 23 0.93 -0.90 6.98
N LYS A 24 0.82 0.33 7.51
CA LYS A 24 -0.30 1.24 7.21
C LYS A 24 -0.36 1.57 5.71
N LYS A 25 0.77 1.86 5.07
CA LYS A 25 0.84 2.15 3.62
C LYS A 25 0.48 0.91 2.78
N ALA A 26 0.87 -0.29 3.21
CA ALA A 26 0.48 -1.54 2.55
C ALA A 26 -1.05 -1.76 2.63
N LYS A 27 -1.66 -1.53 3.79
CA LYS A 27 -3.11 -1.61 3.99
C LYS A 27 -3.87 -0.60 3.12
N GLN A 28 -3.43 0.66 3.09
CA GLN A 28 -4.03 1.72 2.26
C GLN A 28 -3.97 1.40 0.76
N ASN A 29 -2.85 0.85 0.28
CA ASN A 29 -2.70 0.44 -1.11
C ASN A 29 -3.59 -0.73 -1.53
N ARG A 30 -4.06 -1.52 -0.55
CA ARG A 30 -4.88 -2.72 -0.79
C ARG A 30 -6.37 -2.46 -0.65
N GLN A 31 -6.81 -1.44 0.11
CA GLN A 31 -8.22 -1.14 0.43
C GLN A 31 -9.15 -2.35 0.25
N VAL A 32 -8.92 -3.36 1.07
CA VAL A 32 -9.85 -4.44 1.38
C VAL A 32 -9.79 -4.50 2.90
N TYR A 33 -10.91 -4.15 3.54
CA TYR A 33 -11.14 -4.52 4.92
C TYR A 33 -11.05 -6.05 4.97
N HIS A 34 -10.23 -6.55 5.87
CA HIS A 34 -9.98 -7.98 6.01
C HIS A 34 -11.24 -8.72 6.48
N PHE A 35 -11.94 -9.37 5.55
CA PHE A 35 -12.57 -10.68 5.70
C PHE A 35 -12.84 -11.23 4.28
N GLN A 36 -12.30 -12.42 3.98
CA GLN A 36 -12.32 -13.17 2.71
C GLN A 36 -11.41 -12.71 1.56
N LEU A 37 -10.72 -13.71 0.99
CA LEU A 37 -9.82 -13.63 -0.15
C LEU A 37 -10.60 -13.24 -1.40
N THR A 38 -10.60 -11.95 -1.75
CA THR A 38 -10.85 -11.45 -3.11
C THR A 38 -10.01 -10.20 -3.34
N ILE A 39 -9.14 -10.27 -4.34
CA ILE A 39 -8.19 -9.22 -4.72
C ILE A 39 -8.85 -8.27 -5.71
N LEU A 40 -9.70 -7.35 -5.25
CA LEU A 40 -10.21 -6.29 -6.13
C LEU A 40 -10.18 -4.89 -5.48
N PRO A 41 -9.62 -3.88 -6.18
CA PRO A 41 -9.65 -2.49 -5.73
C PRO A 41 -11.08 -1.93 -5.72
N LEU A 42 -11.49 -1.38 -4.57
CA LEU A 42 -12.88 -1.04 -4.19
C LEU A 42 -13.82 -2.27 -4.19
N PRO A 43 -14.39 -2.63 -3.03
CA PRO A 43 -15.41 -3.67 -2.99
C PRO A 43 -16.57 -3.37 -3.94
N GLN A 44 -17.05 -4.38 -4.65
CA GLN A 44 -18.13 -4.24 -5.63
C GLN A 44 -19.36 -3.57 -5.02
N TRP A 45 -19.75 -3.95 -3.80
CA TRP A 45 -20.87 -3.35 -3.08
C TRP A 45 -20.72 -1.83 -2.87
N ALA A 46 -19.49 -1.32 -2.73
CA ALA A 46 -19.24 0.11 -2.58
C ALA A 46 -19.44 0.88 -3.90
N ARG A 47 -19.21 0.19 -5.03
CA ARG A 47 -19.52 0.70 -6.37
C ARG A 47 -21.03 0.69 -6.63
N MET A 48 -21.74 -0.29 -6.09
CA MET A 48 -23.19 -0.47 -6.27
C MET A 48 -24.06 0.42 -5.36
N LYS A 49 -23.48 1.16 -4.40
CA LYS A 49 -24.24 2.12 -3.58
C LYS A 49 -24.83 3.23 -4.45
N THR A 50 -26.14 3.45 -4.34
CA THR A 50 -26.86 4.54 -5.02
C THR A 50 -26.18 5.89 -4.73
N GLY A 51 -25.91 6.68 -5.78
CA GLY A 51 -25.24 7.98 -5.66
C GLY A 51 -23.70 7.93 -5.53
N SER A 52 -23.08 6.75 -5.51
CA SER A 52 -21.61 6.63 -5.42
C SER A 52 -20.94 6.97 -6.76
N LYS A 53 -20.07 8.00 -6.76
CA LYS A 53 -19.27 8.39 -7.93
C LYS A 53 -17.89 7.70 -7.98
N ILE A 54 -17.60 6.81 -7.03
CA ILE A 54 -16.25 6.26 -6.84
C ILE A 54 -16.04 5.04 -7.75
N ARG A 55 -15.22 5.19 -8.80
CA ARG A 55 -14.92 4.11 -9.78
C ARG A 55 -13.66 3.31 -9.48
N TYR A 56 -12.66 3.95 -8.88
CA TYR A 56 -11.37 3.36 -8.52
C TYR A 56 -10.81 4.07 -7.29
N ASN A 57 -9.86 3.44 -6.59
CA ASN A 57 -9.13 4.10 -5.51
C ASN A 57 -8.12 5.11 -6.10
N ALA A 58 -8.46 6.40 -6.10
CA ALA A 58 -7.61 7.46 -6.59
C ALA A 58 -6.27 7.59 -5.83
N LYS A 59 -6.19 7.07 -4.60
CA LYS A 59 -4.97 7.10 -3.76
C LYS A 59 -4.11 5.85 -3.91
N ARG A 60 -4.40 4.97 -4.88
CA ARG A 60 -3.61 3.76 -5.11
C ARG A 60 -2.20 4.12 -5.62
N ARG A 61 -1.17 3.57 -4.99
CA ARG A 61 0.24 3.86 -5.34
C ARG A 61 0.97 2.61 -5.81
N HIS A 62 1.73 2.71 -6.91
CA HIS A 62 2.66 1.67 -7.38
C HIS A 62 4.09 1.92 -6.88
N TRP A 63 4.81 0.87 -6.46
CA TRP A 63 6.11 0.96 -5.81
C TRP A 63 7.26 1.40 -6.73
N ARG A 64 7.14 1.16 -8.04
CA ARG A 64 8.10 1.69 -9.04
C ARG A 64 7.82 3.14 -9.43
N ARG A 65 6.55 3.57 -9.46
CA ARG A 65 6.15 4.90 -9.97
C ARG A 65 6.30 6.00 -8.92
N THR A 66 5.91 5.73 -7.68
CA THR A 66 5.91 6.73 -6.61
C THR A 66 6.49 6.14 -5.33
N LYS A 67 7.60 6.72 -4.88
CA LYS A 67 8.29 6.31 -3.64
C LYS A 67 7.59 6.87 -2.42
N LEU A 68 7.73 6.16 -1.30
CA LEU A 68 7.25 6.61 -0.01
C LEU A 68 8.29 7.58 0.56
N LYS A 69 7.88 8.81 0.88
CA LYS A 69 8.68 9.76 1.67
C LYS A 69 8.48 9.42 3.15
N LEU A 70 9.31 8.51 3.68
CA LEU A 70 9.22 8.00 5.06
C LEU A 70 10.55 8.17 5.78
#